data_AF-A0A952PC40-F1
#
_entry.id   AF-A0A952PC40-F1
#
_cell.length_a   1.000
_cell.length_b   1.000
_cell.length_c   1.000
_cell.angle_alpha   90.00
_cell.angle_beta   90.00
_cell.angle_gamma   90.00
#
_symmetry.space_group_name_H-M   'P 1'
#
loop_
_entity.id
_entity.type
_entity.pdbx_description
1 polymer ?
#
loop_
_entity_poly.entity_id
_entity_poly.type
_entity_poly.pdbx_seq_one_letter_code
_entity_poly.pdbx_strand_id
1 'polypeptide(L)'
;MEIQGKIIQVFDNGGVSNDRYTIVVDGSAFAMNQVPFHPTYGFSQYCGEAEQGYIWNEDWGKEIHDISELPEETVKAIILRFETL
;
A
#
# COMPACT_ATOMS: atom_id res chain seq x y z
N MET A 1 6.27 8.05 -4.34
CA MET A 1 6.81 7.65 -5.67
C MET A 1 5.71 7.78 -6.73
N GLU A 2 6.01 7.63 -8.02
CA GLU A 2 5.01 7.69 -9.10
C GLU A 2 4.90 6.34 -9.82
N ILE A 3 3.68 5.84 -9.99
CA ILE A 3 3.38 4.65 -10.81
C ILE A 3 2.28 5.02 -11.80
N GLN A 4 2.54 4.83 -13.10
CA GLN A 4 1.57 5.09 -14.18
C GLN A 4 0.92 6.49 -14.11
N GLY A 5 1.68 7.53 -13.74
CA GLY A 5 1.16 8.90 -13.62
C GLY A 5 0.42 9.20 -12.32
N LYS A 6 0.29 8.24 -11.40
CA LYS A 6 -0.32 8.44 -10.09
C LYS A 6 0.73 8.55 -9.00
N ILE A 7 0.57 9.55 -8.14
CA ILE A 7 1.38 9.69 -6.92
C ILE A 7 0.90 8.64 -5.93
N ILE A 8 1.84 7.82 -5.48
CA ILE A 8 1.58 6.83 -4.44
C ILE A 8 2.55 7.03 -3.29
N GLN A 9 2.08 6.69 -2.10
CA GLN A 9 2.90 6.57 -0.91
C GLN A 9 2.82 5.13 -0.42
N VAL A 10 3.96 4.56 -0.07
CA VAL A 10 4.04 3.19 0.45
C VAL A 10 4.90 3.24 1.70
N PHE A 11 4.38 2.68 2.78
CA PHE A 11 5.08 2.56 4.03
C PHE A 11 5.22 1.10 4.40
N ASP A 12 6.44 0.71 4.77
CA ASP A 12 6.76 -0.61 5.26
C ASP A 12 6.69 -0.61 6.80
N ASN A 13 5.69 -1.30 7.34
CA ASN A 13 5.41 -1.43 8.76
C ASN A 13 6.41 -2.35 9.49
N GLY A 14 7.38 -2.97 8.80
CA GLY A 14 8.46 -3.73 9.42
C GLY A 14 8.06 -5.08 10.04
N GLY A 15 6.77 -5.44 10.06
CA GLY A 15 6.23 -6.63 10.72
C GLY A 15 6.21 -7.93 9.89
N VAL A 16 5.97 -9.05 10.58
CA VAL A 16 5.59 -10.36 9.99
C VAL A 16 4.06 -10.52 9.88
N SER A 17 3.32 -9.46 10.21
CA SER A 17 1.87 -9.42 10.17
C SER A 17 1.36 -9.26 8.73
N ASN A 18 0.06 -9.52 8.54
CA ASN A 18 -0.57 -9.46 7.22
C ASN A 18 -0.69 -8.02 6.68
N ASP A 19 -0.47 -7.00 7.48
CA ASP A 19 -0.47 -5.58 7.11
C ASP A 19 0.97 -5.07 7.00
N ARG A 20 1.82 -5.74 6.22
CA ARG A 20 3.22 -5.34 6.01
C ARG A 20 3.33 -3.93 5.43
N TYR A 21 2.45 -3.58 4.50
CA TYR A 21 2.47 -2.33 3.76
C TYR A 21 1.22 -1.50 4.02
N THR A 22 1.42 -0.22 4.26
CA THR A 22 0.38 0.81 4.16
C THR A 22 0.57 1.52 2.83
N ILE A 23 -0.46 1.57 2.00
CA ILE A 23 -0.43 2.14 0.66
C ILE A 23 -1.46 3.25 0.58
N VAL A 24 -1.05 4.43 0.12
CA VAL A 24 -1.95 5.56 -0.15
C VAL A 24 -1.96 5.84 -1.63
N VAL A 25 -3.16 5.83 -2.23
CA VAL A 25 -3.42 6.13 -3.64
C VAL A 25 -4.60 7.09 -3.70
N ASP A 26 -4.41 8.27 -4.29
CA ASP A 26 -5.45 9.30 -4.45
C ASP A 26 -6.21 9.64 -3.14
N GLY A 27 -5.50 9.57 -2.01
CA GLY A 27 -6.08 9.79 -0.68
C GLY A 27 -6.63 8.53 -0.01
N SER A 28 -6.92 7.46 -0.75
CA SER A 28 -7.40 6.20 -0.18
C SER A 28 -6.25 5.39 0.41
N ALA A 29 -6.40 4.93 1.64
CA ALA A 29 -5.44 4.10 2.35
C ALA A 29 -5.81 2.61 2.28
N PHE A 30 -4.81 1.76 2.07
CA PHE A 30 -4.93 0.32 2.00
C PHE A 30 -3.86 -0.35 2.85
N ALA A 31 -4.23 -1.40 3.57
CA ALA A 31 -3.28 -2.28 4.24
C ALA A 31 -3.08 -3.55 3.38
N MET A 32 -1.84 -3.98 3.21
CA MET A 32 -1.47 -5.03 2.27
C MET A 32 -0.31 -5.90 2.79
N ASN A 33 -0.28 -7.19 2.47
CA ASN A 33 0.94 -8.01 2.68
C ASN A 33 1.80 -8.08 1.41
N GLN A 34 2.93 -8.79 1.52
CA GLN A 34 3.86 -9.04 0.42
C GLN A 34 3.33 -9.94 -0.71
N VAL A 35 2.24 -10.68 -0.47
CA VAL A 35 1.64 -11.61 -1.44
C VAL A 35 0.12 -11.45 -1.46
N PRO A 36 -0.37 -10.28 -1.91
CA PRO A 36 -1.77 -9.87 -1.76
C PRO A 36 -2.79 -10.79 -2.44
N PHE A 37 -2.37 -11.53 -3.46
CA PHE A 37 -3.24 -12.44 -4.21
C PHE A 37 -3.17 -13.90 -3.73
N HIS A 38 -2.41 -14.21 -2.66
CA HIS A 38 -2.31 -15.58 -2.19
C HIS A 38 -3.70 -16.08 -1.73
N PRO A 39 -4.18 -17.25 -2.20
CA PRO A 39 -5.55 -17.70 -1.96
C PRO A 39 -5.88 -17.94 -0.47
N THR A 40 -4.88 -18.29 0.34
CA THR A 40 -5.08 -18.65 1.77
C THR A 40 -4.86 -17.49 2.73
N TYR A 41 -3.99 -16.55 2.39
CA TYR A 41 -3.52 -15.52 3.33
C TYR A 41 -3.15 -14.21 2.65
N GLY A 42 -3.53 -14.02 1.37
CA GLY A 42 -3.41 -12.75 0.69
C GLY A 42 -4.22 -11.69 1.41
N PHE A 43 -3.65 -10.51 1.59
CA PHE A 43 -4.28 -9.42 2.31
C PHE A 43 -4.08 -8.13 1.53
N SER A 44 -5.19 -7.47 1.21
CA SER A 44 -5.21 -6.17 0.54
C SER A 44 -6.57 -5.51 0.80
N GLN A 45 -6.65 -4.73 1.87
CA GLN A 45 -7.92 -4.21 2.40
C GLN A 45 -7.92 -2.68 2.38
N TYR A 46 -9.06 -2.10 1.99
CA TYR A 46 -9.31 -0.66 2.12
C TYR A 46 -9.49 -0.29 3.60
N CYS A 47 -8.83 0.78 4.03
CA CYS A 47 -8.78 1.22 5.42
C CYS A 47 -9.45 2.59 5.66
N GLY A 48 -9.75 3.36 4.62
CA GLY A 48 -10.37 4.68 4.73
C GLY A 48 -9.73 5.71 3.79
N GLU A 49 -10.21 6.95 3.87
CA GLU A 49 -9.66 8.09 3.13
C GLU A 49 -8.80 8.96 4.04
N ALA A 50 -7.69 9.50 3.53
CA ALA A 50 -6.80 10.42 4.24
C ALA A 50 -7.55 11.64 4.79
N GLU A 51 -8.54 12.14 4.05
CA GLU A 51 -9.38 13.28 4.42
C GLU A 51 -10.24 13.04 5.67
N GLN A 52 -10.40 11.78 6.11
CA GLN A 52 -11.15 11.43 7.33
C GLN A 52 -10.36 11.61 8.63
N GLY A 53 -9.26 12.38 8.58
CA GLY A 53 -8.44 12.72 9.75
C GLY A 53 -7.21 11.84 9.92
N TYR A 54 -6.81 11.09 8.89
CA TYR A 54 -5.53 10.39 8.90
C TYR A 54 -4.43 11.40 8.62
N ILE A 55 -3.67 11.73 9.66
CA ILE A 55 -2.47 12.54 9.53
C ILE A 55 -1.30 11.57 9.31
N TRP A 56 -0.62 11.71 8.19
CA TRP A 56 0.67 11.04 7.98
C TRP A 56 1.58 11.31 9.17
N ASN A 57 2.09 10.24 9.79
CA ASN A 57 3.07 10.37 10.86
C ASN A 57 4.15 9.30 10.73
N GLU A 58 5.21 9.46 11.52
CA GLU A 58 6.37 8.56 11.53
C GLU A 58 6.01 7.14 12.00
N ASP A 59 4.83 6.95 12.62
CA ASP A 59 4.37 5.65 13.12
C ASP A 59 3.80 4.75 12.00
N TRP A 60 3.61 5.27 10.79
CA TRP A 60 3.10 4.50 9.63
C TRP A 60 4.16 3.56 9.03
N GLY A 61 5.38 3.54 9.58
CA GLY A 61 6.47 2.70 9.11
C GLY A 61 7.47 3.44 8.22
N LYS A 62 8.42 2.69 7.67
CA LYS A 62 9.47 3.24 6.80
C LYS A 62 8.87 3.57 5.45
N GLU A 63 8.89 4.85 5.05
CA GLU A 63 8.48 5.23 3.70
C GLU A 63 9.41 4.62 2.65
N ILE A 64 8.82 4.02 1.63
CA ILE A 64 9.50 3.45 0.47
C ILE A 64 9.44 4.46 -0.66
N HIS A 65 10.61 4.82 -1.20
CA HIS A 65 10.73 5.80 -2.27
C HIS A 65 11.07 5.18 -3.63
N ASP A 66 11.57 3.93 -3.66
CA ASP A 66 11.86 3.19 -4.89
C ASP A 66 10.92 1.98 -5.03
N ILE A 67 10.20 1.93 -6.16
CA ILE A 67 9.29 0.82 -6.49
C ILE A 67 10.01 -0.53 -6.56
N SER A 68 11.30 -0.54 -6.90
CA SER A 68 12.08 -1.78 -6.99
C SER A 68 12.32 -2.45 -5.64
N GLU A 69 12.10 -1.73 -4.53
CA GLU A 69 12.11 -2.28 -3.17
C GLU A 69 10.86 -3.11 -2.85
N LEU A 70 9.80 -3.03 -3.67
CA LEU A 70 8.54 -3.72 -3.45
C LEU A 70 8.49 -5.08 -4.16
N PRO A 71 7.86 -6.10 -3.55
CA PRO A 71 7.56 -7.35 -4.23
C PRO A 71 6.70 -7.13 -5.49
N GLU A 72 6.96 -7.89 -6.55
CA GLU A 72 6.24 -7.77 -7.84
C GLU A 72 4.71 -7.86 -7.66
N GLU A 73 4.24 -8.81 -6.83
CA GLU A 73 2.80 -8.98 -6.57
C GLU A 73 2.19 -7.82 -5.79
N THR A 74 2.98 -7.15 -4.93
CA THR A 74 2.56 -5.93 -4.23
C THR A 74 2.37 -4.79 -5.24
N VAL A 75 3.30 -4.62 -6.18
CA VAL A 75 3.21 -3.63 -7.25
C VAL A 75 1.99 -3.86 -8.13
N LYS A 76 1.73 -5.10 -8.54
CA LYS A 76 0.53 -5.47 -9.31
C LYS A 76 -0.76 -5.11 -8.57
N ALA A 77 -0.82 -5.39 -7.27
CA ALA A 77 -1.99 -5.06 -6.45
C ALA A 77 -2.20 -3.56 -6.27
N ILE A 78 -1.13 -2.76 -6.21
CA ILE A 78 -1.21 -1.29 -6.23
C ILE A 78 -1.80 -0.81 -7.56
N ILE A 79 -1.30 -1.32 -8.69
CA ILE A 79 -1.78 -0.93 -10.03
C ILE A 79 -3.26 -1.25 -10.20
N LEU A 80 -3.73 -2.40 -9.72
CA LEU A 80 -5.17 -2.75 -9.78
C LEU A 80 -6.06 -1.74 -9.05
N ARG A 81 -5.55 -1.00 -8.05
CA ARG A 81 -6.32 0.07 -7.39
C ARG A 81 -6.58 1.25 -8.32
N PHE A 82 -5.77 1.44 -9.35
CA PHE A 82 -5.96 2.51 -10.33
C PHE A 82 -7.06 2.16 -11.35
N GLU A 83 -7.22 0.88 -11.65
CA GLU A 83 -8.11 0.38 -12.71
C GLU A 83 -9.54 0.09 -12.23
N THR A 84 -9.74 -0.01 -10.91
CA THR A 84 -11.02 -0.39 -10.29
C THR A 84 -11.73 0.77 -9.56
N LEU A 85 -11.20 1.99 -9.66
CA LEU A 85 -11.81 3.24 -9.22
C LEU A 85 -12.23 4.07 -10.43
#